data_AF-A0A455U7I7-F1
#
_entry.id   AF-A0A455U7I7-F1
#
_cell.length_a   1.000
_cell.length_b   1.000
_cell.length_c   1.000
_cell.angle_alpha   90.00
_cell.angle_beta   90.00
_cell.angle_gamma   90.00
#
_symmetry.space_group_name_H-M   'P 1'
#
loop_
_entity.id
_entity.type
_entity.pdbx_description
1 polymer ?
#
loop_
_entity_poly.entity_id
_entity_poly.type
_entity_poly.pdbx_seq_one_letter_code
_entity_poly.pdbx_strand_id
1 'polypeptide(L)'
;MSDDIAEHYRQIISALGEDPNREGLRDTPKRAAKAMQFLNAGYSQSLETIINGAVFESETDEMVLVKDIELYSMCEHHLCPSLVNAILLICQTAKC
;
A
#
# COMPACT_ATOMS: atom_id res chain seq x y z
N MET A 1 -17.93 1.18 -7.82
CA MET A 1 -17.00 1.04 -6.68
C MET A 1 -16.06 2.24 -6.52
N SER A 2 -15.59 2.91 -7.58
CA SER A 2 -14.81 4.16 -7.47
C SER A 2 -15.66 5.38 -7.08
N ASP A 3 -16.89 5.45 -7.58
CA ASP A 3 -17.70 6.67 -7.49
C ASP A 3 -18.14 6.99 -6.06
N ASP A 4 -18.45 5.96 -5.27
CA ASP A 4 -18.85 6.16 -3.87
C ASP A 4 -17.71 6.80 -3.05
N ILE A 5 -16.48 6.28 -3.14
CA ILE A 5 -15.34 6.83 -2.39
C ILE A 5 -15.02 8.26 -2.83
N ALA A 6 -15.10 8.54 -4.14
CA ALA A 6 -14.91 9.88 -4.65
C ALA A 6 -15.95 10.86 -4.09
N GLU A 7 -17.22 10.46 -3.99
CA GLU A 7 -18.24 11.32 -3.40
C GLU A 7 -17.98 11.58 -1.90
N HIS A 8 -17.54 10.57 -1.13
CA HIS A 8 -17.16 10.79 0.28
C HIS A 8 -16.01 11.79 0.41
N TYR A 9 -15.00 11.74 -0.46
CA TYR A 9 -13.93 12.76 -0.46
C TYR A 9 -14.43 14.15 -0.81
N ARG A 10 -15.40 14.27 -1.73
CA ARG A 10 -16.04 15.55 -2.06
C ARG A 10 -16.77 16.13 -0.84
N GLN A 11 -17.45 15.28 -0.08
CA GLN A 11 -18.13 15.65 1.16
C GLN A 11 -17.14 16.08 2.24
N ILE A 12 -16.03 15.35 2.41
CA ILE A 12 -14.95 15.74 3.34
C ILE A 12 -14.41 17.12 2.99
N ILE A 13 -14.06 17.37 1.72
CA ILE A 13 -13.58 18.69 1.26
C ILE A 13 -14.57 19.80 1.61
N SER A 14 -15.86 19.57 1.33
CA SER A 14 -16.91 20.55 1.62
C SER A 14 -17.07 20.77 3.13
N ALA A 15 -17.00 19.72 3.94
CA ALA A 15 -17.10 19.78 5.40
C ALA A 15 -15.92 20.52 6.05
N LEU A 16 -14.77 20.56 5.39
CA LEU A 16 -13.61 21.37 5.79
C LEU A 16 -13.74 22.86 5.42
N GLY A 17 -14.82 23.25 4.74
CA GLY A 17 -15.08 24.65 4.33
C GLY A 17 -14.48 25.06 2.99
N GLU A 18 -13.90 24.13 2.23
CA GLU A 18 -13.37 24.38 0.89
C GLU A 18 -14.46 24.28 -0.19
N ASP A 19 -14.32 25.03 -1.29
CA ASP A 19 -15.18 24.87 -2.47
C ASP A 19 -14.70 23.70 -3.35
N PRO A 20 -15.43 22.56 -3.43
CA PRO A 20 -15.03 21.42 -4.26
C PRO A 20 -15.11 21.71 -5.76
N ASN A 21 -15.69 22.84 -6.19
CA ASN A 21 -15.78 23.24 -7.60
C ASN A 21 -14.63 24.16 -8.04
N ARG A 22 -13.77 24.63 -7.13
CA ARG A 22 -12.60 25.44 -7.49
C ARG A 22 -11.66 24.63 -8.38
N GLU A 23 -11.04 25.27 -9.36
CA GLU A 23 -10.22 24.64 -10.41
C GLU A 23 -9.30 23.52 -9.89
N GLY A 24 -8.54 23.78 -8.82
CA GLY A 24 -7.61 22.81 -8.24
C GLY A 24 -8.26 21.60 -7.54
N LEU A 25 -9.51 21.71 -7.09
CA LEU A 25 -10.21 20.66 -6.34
C LEU A 25 -11.23 19.87 -7.15
N ARG A 26 -11.63 20.32 -8.34
CA ARG A 26 -12.68 19.66 -9.14
C ARG A 26 -12.45 18.17 -9.32
N ASP A 27 -11.19 17.77 -9.57
CA ASP A 27 -10.79 16.38 -9.73
C ASP A 27 -10.12 15.76 -8.49
N THR A 28 -9.93 16.52 -7.41
CA THR A 28 -9.36 15.99 -6.15
C THR A 28 -10.13 14.78 -5.62
N PRO A 29 -11.48 14.76 -5.59
CA PRO A 29 -12.19 13.60 -5.05
C PRO A 29 -11.87 12.30 -5.82
N LYS A 30 -11.76 12.37 -7.14
CA LYS A 30 -11.36 11.23 -7.98
C LYS A 30 -9.92 10.81 -7.73
N ARG A 31 -8.99 11.78 -7.64
CA ARG A 31 -7.57 11.49 -7.34
C ARG A 31 -7.38 10.87 -5.96
N ALA A 32 -8.07 11.41 -4.95
CA ALA A 32 -8.03 10.91 -3.58
C ALA A 32 -8.60 9.50 -3.46
N ALA A 33 -9.73 9.21 -4.12
CA ALA A 33 -10.29 7.87 -4.18
C ALA A 33 -9.30 6.86 -4.80
N LYS A 34 -8.70 7.22 -5.94
CA LYS A 34 -7.70 6.37 -6.61
C LYS A 34 -6.46 6.15 -5.74
N ALA A 35 -5.98 7.19 -5.07
CA ALA A 35 -4.83 7.09 -4.16
C ALA A 35 -5.13 6.18 -2.97
N MET A 36 -6.30 6.33 -2.35
CA MET A 36 -6.74 5.50 -1.22
C MET A 36 -6.85 4.03 -1.62
N GLN A 37 -7.38 3.74 -2.81
CA GLN A 37 -7.43 2.37 -3.35
C GLN A 37 -6.04 1.81 -3.62
N PHE A 38 -5.13 2.61 -4.19
CA PHE A 38 -3.76 2.18 -4.45
C PHE A 38 -3.01 1.84 -3.16
N LEU A 39 -3.10 2.71 -2.14
CA LEU A 39 -2.44 2.51 -0.85
C LEU A 39 -2.96 1.27 -0.09
N ASN A 40 -4.18 0.83 -0.39
CA ASN A 40 -4.81 -0.35 0.19
C ASN A 40 -4.91 -1.53 -0.79
N ALA A 41 -4.18 -1.51 -1.91
CA ALA A 41 -4.26 -2.54 -2.93
C ALA A 41 -3.77 -3.91 -2.43
N GLY A 42 -2.99 -3.97 -1.35
CA GLY A 42 -2.52 -5.21 -0.75
C GLY A 42 -3.64 -6.15 -0.29
N TYR A 43 -4.82 -5.63 0.08
CA TYR A 43 -5.94 -6.48 0.53
C TYR A 43 -6.52 -7.39 -0.55
N SER A 44 -6.36 -7.02 -1.83
CA SER A 44 -6.85 -7.82 -2.96
C SER A 44 -5.75 -8.65 -3.63
N GLN A 45 -4.54 -8.63 -3.09
CA GLN A 45 -3.42 -9.40 -3.64
C GLN A 45 -3.37 -10.82 -3.06
N SER A 46 -2.95 -11.77 -3.88
CA SER A 46 -2.72 -13.16 -3.49
C SER A 46 -1.23 -13.41 -3.32
N LEU A 47 -0.85 -14.08 -2.22
CA LEU A 47 0.52 -14.50 -1.97
C LEU A 47 1.03 -15.45 -3.07
N GLU A 48 0.18 -16.35 -3.56
CA GLU A 48 0.53 -17.28 -4.64
C GLU A 48 0.90 -16.53 -5.92
N THR A 49 0.11 -15.53 -6.29
CA THR A 49 0.37 -14.68 -7.47
C THR A 49 1.62 -13.83 -7.30
N ILE A 50 1.89 -13.32 -6.08
CA ILE A 50 3.08 -12.51 -5.80
C ILE A 50 4.35 -13.37 -5.85
N ILE A 51 4.33 -14.55 -5.23
CA ILE A 51 5.48 -15.47 -5.22
C ILE A 51 5.79 -15.96 -6.64
N ASN A 52 4.77 -16.21 -7.46
CA ASN A 52 4.91 -16.57 -8.87
C ASN A 52 5.89 -17.74 -9.12
N GLY A 53 5.90 -18.73 -8.21
CA GLY A 53 6.78 -19.89 -8.28
C GLY A 53 8.28 -19.58 -8.10
N ALA A 54 8.67 -18.38 -7.64
CA ALA A 54 10.05 -17.97 -7.43
C ALA A 54 10.66 -18.59 -6.15
N VAL A 55 10.57 -19.91 -6.03
CA VAL A 55 11.16 -20.71 -4.94
C VAL A 55 12.22 -21.61 -5.56
N PHE A 56 13.42 -21.57 -5.00
CA PHE A 56 14.59 -22.27 -5.52
C PHE A 56 15.27 -23.07 -4.41
N GLU A 57 15.79 -24.24 -4.77
CA GLU A 57 16.64 -25.01 -3.86
C GLU A 57 17.95 -24.27 -3.59
N SER A 58 18.42 -24.37 -2.35
CA SER A 58 19.70 -23.83 -1.92
C SER A 58 20.48 -24.91 -1.19
N GLU A 59 21.78 -24.97 -1.46
CA GLU A 59 22.70 -25.91 -0.81
C GLU A 59 23.40 -25.29 0.41
N THR A 60 23.17 -24.00 0.70
CA THR A 60 23.79 -23.30 1.82
C THR A 60 22.81 -23.12 2.99
N ASP A 61 23.30 -23.42 4.19
CA ASP A 61 22.58 -23.18 5.46
C ASP A 61 22.89 -21.78 6.03
N GLU A 62 23.50 -20.88 5.24
CA GLU A 62 23.80 -19.51 5.64
C GLU A 62 22.56 -18.61 5.63
N MET A 63 22.58 -17.56 6.46
CA MET A 63 21.51 -16.57 6.51
C MET A 63 21.58 -15.62 5.31
N VAL A 64 20.42 -15.37 4.70
CA VAL A 64 20.24 -14.33 3.69
C VAL A 64 19.62 -13.10 4.34
N LEU A 65 20.29 -11.96 4.19
CA LEU A 65 19.83 -10.66 4.66
C LEU A 65 19.44 -9.79 3.47
N VAL A 66 18.18 -9.37 3.42
CA VAL A 66 17.70 -8.32 2.51
C VAL A 66 17.41 -7.09 3.35
N LYS A 67 18.09 -5.99 3.07
CA LYS A 67 17.97 -4.73 3.80
C LYS A 67 17.63 -3.59 2.85
N ASP A 68 17.41 -2.40 3.41
CA ASP A 68 17.10 -1.18 2.68
C ASP A 68 15.80 -1.32 1.83
N ILE A 69 14.82 -2.05 2.36
CA ILE A 69 13.50 -2.20 1.74
C ILE A 69 12.63 -1.03 2.18
N GLU A 70 12.35 -0.12 1.23
CA GLU A 70 11.41 0.98 1.46
C GLU A 70 9.98 0.46 1.57
N LEU A 71 9.30 0.77 2.67
CA LEU A 71 7.92 0.41 2.90
C LEU A 71 7.06 1.66 3.14
N TYR A 72 6.07 1.84 2.28
CA TYR A 72 5.00 2.82 2.46
C TYR A 72 3.75 2.08 2.97
N SER A 73 3.23 2.50 4.11
CA SER A 73 2.03 1.94 4.71
C SER A 73 1.06 3.04 5.16
N MET A 74 -0.09 2.66 5.69
CA MET A 74 -1.11 3.57 6.20
C MET A 74 -1.37 3.27 7.68
N CYS A 75 -1.27 4.28 8.53
CA CYS A 75 -1.68 4.14 9.92
C CYS A 75 -3.21 4.08 10.00
N GLU A 76 -3.76 2.95 10.43
CA GLU A 76 -5.21 2.74 10.53
C GLU A 76 -5.92 3.70 11.49
N HIS A 77 -5.23 4.17 12.55
CA HIS A 77 -5.81 5.07 13.55
C HIS A 77 -6.08 6.48 13.01
N HIS A 78 -5.32 6.91 12.01
CA HIS A 78 -5.36 8.29 11.50
C HIS A 78 -5.54 8.38 9.98
N LEU A 79 -5.53 7.23 9.28
CA LEU A 79 -5.53 7.14 7.82
C LEU A 79 -4.43 7.97 7.15
N CYS A 80 -3.27 8.04 7.80
CA CYS A 80 -2.12 8.83 7.35
C CYS A 80 -1.01 7.91 6.82
N PRO A 81 -0.39 8.23 5.67
CA PRO A 81 0.77 7.49 5.17
C PRO A 81 1.98 7.56 6.10
N SER A 82 2.66 6.44 6.28
CA SER A 82 3.92 6.32 7.01
C SER A 82 4.98 5.64 6.14
N LEU A 83 6.20 6.16 6.15
CA LEU A 83 7.37 5.57 5.50
C LEU A 83 8.26 4.93 6.55
N VAL A 84 8.62 3.67 6.34
CA VAL A 84 9.55 2.93 7.19
C VAL A 84 10.53 2.12 6.34
N ASN A 85 11.67 1.76 6.90
CA ASN A 85 12.62 0.82 6.29
C ASN A 85 12.47 -0.56 6.94
N ALA A 86 12.36 -1.59 6.11
CA ALA A 86 12.30 -2.97 6.54
C ALA A 86 13.62 -3.70 6.29
N ILE A 87 13.88 -4.66 7.16
CA ILE A 87 14.99 -5.60 7.05
C ILE A 87 14.39 -7.00 7.16
N LEU A 88 14.68 -7.85 6.19
CA LEU A 88 14.24 -9.23 6.14
C LEU A 88 15.45 -10.16 6.30
N LEU A 89 15.38 -11.04 7.31
CA LEU A 89 16.40 -12.05 7.59
C LEU A 89 15.77 -13.42 7.38
N ILE A 90 16.35 -14.22 6.48
CA ILE A 90 15.85 -15.55 6.11
C ILE A 90 16.93 -16.57 6.40
N CYS A 91 16.61 -17.58 7.21
CA CYS A 91 17.42 -18.78 7.34
C CYS A 91 16.94 -19.79 6.29
N GLN A 92 17.82 -20.16 5.35
CA GLN A 92 17.49 -21.14 4.33
C GLN A 92 17.60 -22.54 4.92
N THR A 93 16.60 -22.97 5.69
CA THR A 93 16.55 -24.37 6.11
C THR A 93 16.11 -25.22 4.92
N ALA A 94 17.07 -25.67 4.11
CA ALA A 94 16.87 -26.63 3.05
C ALA A 94 16.58 -28.07 3.57
N LYS A 95 16.25 -28.23 4.87
CA LYS A 95 16.07 -29.53 5.55
C LYS A 95 14.96 -29.52 6.62
N CYS A 96 13.72 -29.28 6.22
CA CYS A 96 12.57 -29.86 6.92
C CYS A 96 11.80 -30.76 5.94
#